data_AF-A0A3M5U0Z1-F1
#
_entry.id   AF-A0A3M5U0Z1-F1
#
_cell.length_a   1.000
_cell.length_b   1.000
_cell.length_c   1.000
_cell.angle_alpha   90.00
_cell.angle_beta   90.00
_cell.angle_gamma   90.00
#
_symmetry.space_group_name_H-M   'P 1'
#
loop_
_entity.id
_entity.type
_entity.pdbx_description
1 polymer ?
#
loop_
_entity_poly.entity_id
_entity_poly.type
_entity_poly.pdbx_seq_one_letter_code
_entity_poly.pdbx_strand_id
1 'polypeptide(L)'
;ALSFGKGVSCLLSAAPAVAHTIRTPNRTFACGIHVVPQPGSGCLYVGATNFTGVDEEAEAKVQPGELHGLFDEAIHQINTDIRTSRIEQIRVGFRPIAAYKRPLVGKTRIANLYIATGTYRNGVLMAPLVAAMIAAELGLRAAPYQGNPFSVLGEENKVGWDMGRLLDVGVRDLVAFLQDPRGPLPYNRAHELEAYLRSLLQAAVCNDAGGDSLHAMIQTRLKGAPFSETVHKLFYEIGERAHLLPAPAAS
;
A
#
# COMPACT_ATOMS: atom_id res chain seq x y z
N ALA A 1 -17.13 8.51 -7.33
CA ALA A 1 -16.33 7.31 -7.12
C ALA A 1 -15.95 7.18 -5.65
N LEU A 2 -16.46 6.15 -4.97
CA LEU A 2 -15.96 5.72 -3.66
C LEU A 2 -14.71 4.86 -3.88
N SER A 3 -13.64 5.15 -3.14
CA SER A 3 -12.41 4.35 -3.21
C SER A 3 -12.44 3.20 -2.20
N PHE A 4 -11.80 2.08 -2.56
CA PHE A 4 -11.65 0.95 -1.66
C PHE A 4 -10.25 0.35 -1.73
N GLY A 5 -9.89 -0.43 -0.71
CA GLY A 5 -8.81 -1.43 -0.82
C GLY A 5 -9.39 -2.84 -0.80
N LYS A 6 -9.30 -3.57 -1.90
CA LYS A 6 -9.64 -4.99 -2.00
C LYS A 6 -8.59 -5.81 -1.29
N GLY A 7 -9.01 -6.73 -0.42
CA GLY A 7 -8.12 -7.69 0.23
C GLY A 7 -8.62 -9.12 0.07
N VAL A 8 -7.68 -10.01 -0.24
CA VAL A 8 -7.88 -11.45 -0.29
C VAL A 8 -7.24 -12.08 0.95
N SER A 9 -7.93 -13.06 1.51
CA SER A 9 -7.45 -13.87 2.65
C SER A 9 -7.96 -15.30 2.55
N CYS A 10 -7.32 -16.21 3.27
CA CYS A 10 -7.68 -17.62 3.30
C CYS A 10 -7.87 -18.08 4.74
N LEU A 11 -8.82 -19.00 4.96
CA LEU A 11 -8.85 -19.84 6.16
C LEU A 11 -8.19 -21.17 5.84
N LEU A 12 -7.25 -21.57 6.67
CA LEU A 12 -6.50 -22.80 6.51
C LEU A 12 -6.78 -23.78 7.65
N SER A 13 -7.02 -25.05 7.31
CA SER A 13 -6.96 -26.17 8.26
C SER A 13 -5.64 -26.93 8.08
N ALA A 14 -5.32 -27.82 9.03
CA ALA A 14 -4.05 -28.53 9.08
C ALA A 14 -2.82 -27.59 8.98
N ALA A 15 -2.99 -26.36 9.47
CA ALA A 15 -1.95 -25.36 9.53
C ALA A 15 -1.12 -25.49 10.81
N PRO A 16 0.14 -25.03 10.82
CA PRO A 16 0.94 -25.00 12.03
C PRO A 16 0.23 -24.19 13.12
N ALA A 17 0.30 -24.67 14.36
CA ALA A 17 -0.27 -23.96 15.49
C ALA A 17 0.49 -22.65 15.73
N VAL A 18 -0.26 -21.55 15.83
CA VAL A 18 0.29 -20.23 16.15
C VAL A 18 -0.39 -19.72 17.42
N ALA A 19 0.40 -19.40 18.45
CA ALA A 19 -0.16 -18.97 19.74
C ALA A 19 -0.75 -17.55 19.72
N HIS A 20 -0.22 -16.69 18.85
CA HIS A 20 -0.57 -15.28 18.78
C HIS A 20 -0.79 -14.84 17.34
N THR A 21 -1.44 -13.69 17.16
CA THR A 21 -1.46 -13.05 15.84
C THR A 21 -0.05 -12.60 15.48
N ILE A 22 0.45 -13.02 14.31
CA ILE A 22 1.73 -12.56 13.77
C ILE A 22 1.42 -11.65 12.58
N ARG A 23 2.14 -10.55 12.46
CA ARG A 23 2.06 -9.64 11.32
C ARG A 23 3.46 -9.19 10.92
N THR A 24 3.81 -9.34 9.65
CA THR A 24 5.06 -8.82 9.12
C THR A 24 4.97 -7.31 8.92
N PRO A 25 6.12 -6.61 8.92
CA PRO A 25 6.15 -5.19 8.55
C PRO A 25 5.54 -4.96 7.16
N ASN A 26 4.94 -3.78 6.94
CA ASN A 26 4.57 -3.37 5.58
C ASN A 26 5.84 -3.34 4.74
N ARG A 27 5.83 -4.04 3.61
CA ARG A 27 6.87 -3.97 2.59
C ARG A 27 6.18 -3.84 1.24
N THR A 28 6.88 -3.27 0.26
CA THR A 28 6.55 -3.59 -1.13
C THR A 28 5.14 -3.14 -1.54
N PHE A 29 4.70 -1.95 -1.08
CA PHE A 29 3.34 -1.42 -1.29
C PHE A 29 2.17 -2.29 -0.74
N ALA A 30 2.46 -3.36 0.00
CA ALA A 30 1.48 -4.28 0.54
C ALA A 30 1.18 -4.05 2.03
N CYS A 31 0.19 -4.78 2.56
CA CYS A 31 -0.23 -4.70 3.97
C CYS A 31 0.69 -5.38 4.97
N GLY A 32 1.77 -6.02 4.52
CA GLY A 32 2.40 -7.13 5.25
C GLY A 32 1.47 -8.34 5.35
N ILE A 33 2.06 -9.53 5.44
CA ILE A 33 1.32 -10.77 5.69
C ILE A 33 1.04 -10.88 7.20
N HIS A 34 -0.13 -11.39 7.55
CA HIS A 34 -0.55 -11.67 8.91
C HIS A 34 -1.26 -13.01 8.99
N VAL A 35 -1.02 -13.70 10.09
CA VAL A 35 -1.73 -14.90 10.46
C VAL A 35 -2.43 -14.69 11.79
N VAL A 36 -3.70 -15.07 11.87
CA VAL A 36 -4.54 -14.92 13.06
C VAL A 36 -5.06 -16.31 13.43
N PRO A 37 -4.64 -16.90 14.56
CA PRO A 37 -5.23 -18.15 15.01
C PRO A 37 -6.70 -17.92 15.33
N GLN A 38 -7.56 -18.87 14.99
CA GLN A 38 -8.99 -18.84 15.37
C GLN A 38 -9.26 -19.93 16.41
N PRO A 39 -9.10 -19.62 17.72
CA PRO A 39 -9.40 -20.55 18.80
C PRO A 39 -10.78 -21.18 18.62
N GLY A 40 -10.88 -22.49 18.82
CA GLY A 40 -12.13 -23.25 18.72
C GLY A 40 -12.48 -23.78 17.33
N SER A 41 -11.98 -23.18 16.24
CA SER A 41 -12.21 -23.69 14.86
C SER A 41 -11.12 -24.64 14.36
N GLY A 42 -9.93 -24.61 15.00
CA GLY A 42 -8.74 -25.29 14.50
C GLY A 42 -8.15 -24.69 13.21
N CYS A 43 -8.72 -23.57 12.73
CA CYS A 43 -8.27 -22.91 11.51
C CYS A 43 -7.30 -21.74 11.80
N LEU A 44 -6.44 -21.47 10.84
CA LEU A 44 -5.56 -20.30 10.79
C LEU A 44 -6.06 -19.36 9.69
N TYR A 45 -6.38 -18.11 10.06
CA TYR A 45 -6.63 -17.08 9.06
C TYR A 45 -5.29 -16.55 8.54
N VAL A 46 -5.12 -16.52 7.23
CA VAL A 46 -3.95 -15.99 6.54
C VAL A 46 -4.39 -14.86 5.63
N GLY A 47 -3.84 -13.67 5.86
CA GLY A 47 -4.21 -12.48 5.12
C GLY A 47 -3.06 -11.47 5.10
N ALA A 48 -3.17 -10.35 4.41
CA ALA A 48 -4.13 -10.13 3.36
C ALA A 48 -3.49 -9.27 2.29
N THR A 49 -3.90 -9.50 1.04
CA THR A 49 -3.52 -8.62 -0.06
C THR A 49 -4.15 -7.23 0.13
N ASN A 50 -3.66 -6.26 -0.64
CA ASN A 50 -4.33 -4.98 -0.78
C ASN A 50 -4.13 -4.36 -2.14
N PHE A 51 -5.22 -4.25 -2.88
CA PHE A 51 -5.29 -3.56 -4.15
C PHE A 51 -6.28 -2.40 -4.05
N THR A 52 -5.86 -1.19 -4.38
CA THR A 52 -6.76 -0.02 -4.36
C THR A 52 -7.50 0.12 -5.68
N GLY A 53 -8.78 0.44 -5.62
CA GLY A 53 -9.60 0.74 -6.79
C GLY A 53 -10.72 1.72 -6.47
N VAL A 54 -11.49 2.06 -7.49
CA VAL A 54 -12.76 2.80 -7.35
C VAL A 54 -13.94 1.86 -7.52
N ASP A 55 -15.08 2.22 -6.93
CA ASP A 55 -16.34 1.46 -6.94
C ASP A 55 -16.73 0.85 -8.30
N GLU A 56 -16.51 1.57 -9.40
CA GLU A 56 -16.77 1.08 -10.76
C GLU A 56 -15.89 -0.13 -11.18
N GLU A 57 -14.72 -0.30 -10.53
CA GLU A 57 -13.74 -1.36 -10.75
C GLU A 57 -13.88 -2.52 -9.74
N ALA A 58 -14.93 -2.51 -8.88
CA ALA A 58 -15.09 -3.50 -7.83
C ALA A 58 -15.30 -4.93 -8.40
N GLU A 59 -14.25 -5.75 -8.34
CA GLU A 59 -14.29 -7.16 -8.72
C GLU A 59 -14.02 -8.05 -7.50
N ALA A 60 -15.01 -8.88 -7.14
CA ALA A 60 -14.97 -9.79 -6.00
C ALA A 60 -14.28 -11.12 -6.33
N LYS A 61 -14.02 -11.42 -7.61
CA LYS A 61 -13.23 -12.59 -8.01
C LYS A 61 -11.78 -12.46 -7.57
N VAL A 62 -11.20 -13.58 -7.22
CA VAL A 62 -9.79 -13.67 -6.79
C VAL A 62 -8.93 -14.04 -7.98
N GLN A 63 -7.85 -13.31 -8.17
CA GLN A 63 -6.86 -13.60 -9.20
C GLN A 63 -5.86 -14.64 -8.67
N PRO A 64 -5.38 -15.59 -9.49
CA PRO A 64 -4.37 -16.55 -9.08
C PRO A 64 -3.10 -15.91 -8.49
N GLY A 65 -2.68 -14.76 -9.02
CA GLY A 65 -1.55 -14.00 -8.50
C GLY A 65 -1.74 -13.48 -7.07
N GLU A 66 -2.96 -13.12 -6.69
CA GLU A 66 -3.28 -12.67 -5.31
C GLU A 66 -3.09 -13.83 -4.32
N LEU A 67 -3.49 -15.04 -4.68
CA LEU A 67 -3.26 -16.24 -3.86
C LEU A 67 -1.79 -16.65 -3.86
N HIS A 68 -1.14 -16.61 -5.02
CA HIS A 68 0.27 -16.97 -5.17
C HIS A 68 1.14 -16.10 -4.26
N GLY A 69 1.01 -14.76 -4.34
CA GLY A 69 1.77 -13.85 -3.48
C GLY A 69 1.43 -14.03 -2.00
N LEU A 70 0.14 -14.18 -1.65
CA LEU A 70 -0.29 -14.40 -0.27
C LEU A 70 0.38 -15.64 0.36
N PHE A 71 0.38 -16.76 -0.36
CA PHE A 71 0.95 -18.01 0.15
C PHE A 71 2.46 -18.04 0.08
N ASP A 72 3.07 -17.44 -0.94
CA ASP A 72 4.52 -17.32 -1.02
C ASP A 72 5.07 -16.55 0.19
N GLU A 73 4.48 -15.38 0.51
CA GLU A 73 4.87 -14.60 1.70
C GLU A 73 4.58 -15.36 3.00
N ALA A 74 3.41 -15.98 3.14
CA ALA A 74 3.06 -16.71 4.36
C ALA A 74 4.02 -17.89 4.61
N ILE A 75 4.35 -18.67 3.58
CA ILE A 75 5.23 -19.84 3.69
C ILE A 75 6.66 -19.42 4.03
N HIS A 76 7.20 -18.41 3.33
CA HIS A 76 8.61 -18.04 3.47
C HIS A 76 8.89 -17.09 4.64
N GLN A 77 7.92 -16.27 5.05
CA GLN A 77 8.13 -15.24 6.09
C GLN A 77 7.54 -15.61 7.45
N ILE A 78 6.53 -16.48 7.49
CA ILE A 78 5.87 -16.86 8.74
C ILE A 78 6.24 -18.28 9.15
N ASN A 79 5.86 -19.28 8.35
CA ASN A 79 6.13 -20.69 8.67
C ASN A 79 6.03 -21.56 7.42
N THR A 80 7.11 -22.29 7.13
CA THR A 80 7.20 -23.17 5.95
C THR A 80 6.19 -24.31 5.93
N ASP A 81 5.66 -24.72 7.08
CA ASP A 81 4.67 -25.80 7.19
C ASP A 81 3.28 -25.40 6.68
N ILE A 82 3.05 -24.10 6.45
CA ILE A 82 1.84 -23.59 5.79
C ILE A 82 1.67 -24.23 4.39
N ARG A 83 2.76 -24.61 3.72
CA ARG A 83 2.75 -25.21 2.38
C ARG A 83 1.94 -26.52 2.26
N THR A 84 1.72 -27.22 3.37
CA THR A 84 0.95 -28.47 3.42
C THR A 84 -0.45 -28.30 4.02
N SER A 85 -0.84 -27.07 4.35
CA SER A 85 -2.17 -26.75 4.88
C SER A 85 -3.26 -26.92 3.82
N ARG A 86 -4.52 -26.97 4.24
CA ARG A 86 -5.69 -27.06 3.35
C ARG A 86 -6.44 -25.74 3.35
N ILE A 87 -6.78 -25.22 2.16
CA ILE A 87 -7.59 -24.02 2.04
C ILE A 87 -9.05 -24.40 2.23
N GLU A 88 -9.64 -23.97 3.34
CA GLU A 88 -11.06 -24.21 3.65
C GLU A 88 -11.96 -23.14 3.03
N GLN A 89 -11.47 -21.90 3.00
CA GLN A 89 -12.23 -20.77 2.47
C GLN A 89 -11.30 -19.70 1.93
N ILE A 90 -11.65 -19.13 0.78
CA ILE A 90 -11.07 -17.91 0.25
C ILE A 90 -12.07 -16.77 0.47
N ARG A 91 -11.61 -15.65 1.01
CA ARG A 91 -12.44 -14.49 1.37
C ARG A 91 -11.93 -13.24 0.68
N VAL A 92 -12.86 -12.43 0.20
CA VAL A 92 -12.61 -11.12 -0.40
C VAL A 92 -13.34 -10.06 0.40
N GLY A 93 -12.64 -8.98 0.74
CA GLY A 93 -13.20 -7.84 1.46
C GLY A 93 -12.82 -6.52 0.79
N PHE A 94 -13.75 -5.56 0.82
CA PHE A 94 -13.53 -4.20 0.32
C PHE A 94 -13.45 -3.24 1.51
N ARG A 95 -12.26 -2.66 1.71
CA ARG A 95 -11.97 -1.74 2.82
C ARG A 95 -12.33 -0.32 2.38
N PRO A 96 -13.29 0.37 3.01
CA PRO A 96 -13.72 1.69 2.56
C PRO A 96 -12.61 2.74 2.78
N ILE A 97 -12.29 3.50 1.72
CA ILE A 97 -11.38 4.65 1.76
C ILE A 97 -12.22 5.91 1.57
N ALA A 98 -12.22 6.78 2.58
CA ALA A 98 -12.90 8.07 2.48
C ALA A 98 -12.05 9.12 1.71
N ALA A 99 -12.71 10.14 1.16
CA ALA A 99 -12.11 11.17 0.31
C ALA A 99 -10.87 11.84 0.94
N TYR A 100 -10.93 12.15 2.24
CA TYR A 100 -9.83 12.80 2.97
C TYR A 100 -8.77 11.83 3.51
N LYS A 101 -8.77 10.56 3.05
CA LYS A 101 -7.86 9.48 3.50
C LYS A 101 -7.81 9.29 5.03
N ARG A 102 -8.87 9.70 5.73
CA ARG A 102 -9.09 9.53 7.17
C ARG A 102 -10.50 9.03 7.43
N PRO A 103 -10.75 8.38 8.58
CA PRO A 103 -12.11 8.04 8.99
C PRO A 103 -13.01 9.28 9.03
N LEU A 104 -14.28 9.07 8.67
CA LEU A 104 -15.34 10.07 8.75
C LEU A 104 -16.38 9.57 9.76
N VAL A 105 -16.43 10.22 10.92
CA VAL A 105 -17.28 9.82 12.04
C VAL A 105 -17.99 11.05 12.61
N GLY A 106 -19.32 11.01 12.69
CA GLY A 106 -20.12 12.06 13.32
C GLY A 106 -21.24 12.61 12.43
N LYS A 107 -21.83 13.72 12.87
CA LYS A 107 -22.96 14.38 12.19
C LYS A 107 -22.57 14.98 10.84
N THR A 108 -23.54 15.03 9.93
CA THR A 108 -23.41 15.70 8.63
C THR A 108 -24.11 17.07 8.63
N ARG A 109 -24.12 17.77 7.50
CA ARG A 109 -24.94 18.99 7.32
C ARG A 109 -26.44 18.69 7.20
N ILE A 110 -26.79 17.43 6.94
CA ILE A 110 -28.18 16.97 6.88
C ILE A 110 -28.63 16.65 8.30
N ALA A 111 -29.72 17.25 8.74
CA ALA A 111 -30.28 17.04 10.06
C ALA A 111 -30.55 15.54 10.31
N ASN A 112 -30.18 15.05 11.49
CA ASN A 112 -30.34 13.67 11.93
C ASN A 112 -29.63 12.59 11.07
N LEU A 113 -28.68 12.99 10.20
CA LEU A 113 -27.84 12.06 9.47
C LEU A 113 -26.42 12.05 10.05
N TYR A 114 -25.95 10.85 10.42
CA TYR A 114 -24.63 10.58 10.98
C TYR A 114 -23.90 9.57 10.10
N ILE A 115 -22.58 9.70 9.99
CA ILE A 115 -21.72 8.79 9.21
C ILE A 115 -20.68 8.18 10.14
N ALA A 116 -20.32 6.92 9.88
CA ALA A 116 -19.23 6.20 10.53
C ALA A 116 -18.56 5.29 9.48
N THR A 117 -17.62 5.83 8.70
CA THR A 117 -17.01 5.12 7.57
C THR A 117 -15.54 5.51 7.37
N GLY A 118 -14.90 4.94 6.34
CA GLY A 118 -13.54 5.32 5.93
C GLY A 118 -12.45 4.82 6.88
N THR A 119 -12.74 3.82 7.71
CA THR A 119 -11.77 3.23 8.66
C THR A 119 -10.73 2.34 7.98
N TYR A 120 -10.88 2.09 6.67
CA TYR A 120 -9.95 1.30 5.87
C TYR A 120 -9.60 -0.04 6.53
N ARG A 121 -8.33 -0.28 6.87
CA ARG A 121 -7.82 -1.52 7.50
C ARG A 121 -8.11 -1.60 9.01
N ASN A 122 -8.58 -0.52 9.62
CA ASN A 122 -8.68 -0.39 11.08
C ASN A 122 -10.11 -0.50 11.61
N GLY A 123 -11.07 -0.98 10.80
CA GLY A 123 -12.48 -1.04 11.20
C GLY A 123 -12.72 -1.79 12.52
N VAL A 124 -12.16 -3.00 12.66
CA VAL A 124 -12.30 -3.81 13.89
C VAL A 124 -11.61 -3.13 15.08
N LEU A 125 -10.39 -2.64 14.89
CA LEU A 125 -9.62 -1.96 15.94
C LEU A 125 -10.33 -0.68 16.43
N MET A 126 -10.90 0.10 15.51
CA MET A 126 -11.55 1.37 15.81
C MET A 126 -13.00 1.23 16.23
N ALA A 127 -13.64 0.07 16.05
CA ALA A 127 -15.07 -0.10 16.29
C ALA A 127 -15.54 0.39 17.68
N PRO A 128 -14.87 0.08 18.80
CA PRO A 128 -15.29 0.58 20.12
C PRO A 128 -15.23 2.11 20.20
N LEU A 129 -14.21 2.73 19.62
CA LEU A 129 -14.04 4.17 19.62
C LEU A 129 -15.09 4.86 18.73
N VAL A 130 -15.32 4.33 17.54
CA VAL A 130 -16.32 4.86 16.60
C VAL A 130 -17.71 4.79 17.21
N ALA A 131 -18.07 3.67 17.84
CA ALA A 131 -19.34 3.53 18.56
C ALA A 131 -19.48 4.55 19.70
N ALA A 132 -18.41 4.75 20.48
CA ALA A 132 -18.38 5.75 21.54
C ALA A 132 -18.58 7.19 21.03
N MET A 133 -17.96 7.54 19.90
CA MET A 133 -18.10 8.85 19.26
C MET A 133 -19.51 9.09 18.73
N ILE A 134 -20.11 8.12 18.04
CA ILE A 134 -21.48 8.23 17.53
C ILE A 134 -22.48 8.35 18.68
N ALA A 135 -22.34 7.54 19.72
CA ALA A 135 -23.22 7.62 20.89
C ALA A 135 -23.10 8.98 21.61
N ALA A 136 -21.94 9.63 21.61
CA ALA A 136 -21.78 10.98 22.15
C ALA A 136 -22.48 12.04 21.28
N GLU A 137 -22.37 11.95 19.95
CA GLU A 137 -23.07 12.83 18.99
C GLU A 137 -24.61 12.69 19.05
N LEU A 138 -25.09 11.54 19.51
CA LEU A 138 -26.51 11.26 19.78
C LEU A 138 -26.96 11.67 21.20
N GLY A 139 -26.05 12.19 22.04
CA GLY A 139 -26.36 12.56 23.42
C GLY A 139 -26.57 11.39 24.39
N LEU A 140 -26.18 10.17 24.01
CA LEU A 140 -26.35 8.95 24.81
C LEU A 140 -25.24 8.76 25.85
N ARG A 141 -24.10 9.45 25.69
CA ARG A 141 -22.96 9.41 26.61
C ARG A 141 -22.09 10.66 26.46
N ALA A 142 -21.16 10.84 27.41
CA ALA A 142 -20.09 11.82 27.24
C ALA A 142 -19.13 11.44 26.09
N ALA A 143 -18.55 12.46 25.45
CA ALA A 143 -17.55 12.29 24.40
C ALA A 143 -16.28 11.63 24.96
N PRO A 144 -15.66 10.69 24.22
CA PRO A 144 -14.45 9.99 24.68
C PRO A 144 -13.20 10.89 24.73
N TYR A 145 -13.17 12.00 23.97
CA TYR A 145 -12.08 12.97 23.91
C TYR A 145 -12.63 14.39 23.75
N GLN A 146 -11.78 15.40 24.01
CA GLN A 146 -12.10 16.77 23.62
C GLN A 146 -12.05 16.90 22.09
N GLY A 147 -13.17 17.32 21.49
CA GLY A 147 -13.32 17.43 20.04
C GLY A 147 -13.51 16.08 19.33
N ASN A 148 -13.70 16.16 18.01
CA ASN A 148 -13.86 14.99 17.13
C ASN A 148 -12.80 15.03 16.00
N PRO A 149 -11.70 14.26 16.11
CA PRO A 149 -10.62 14.25 15.11
C PRO A 149 -11.06 13.63 13.77
N PHE A 150 -12.20 12.94 13.74
CA PHE A 150 -12.78 12.32 12.57
C PHE A 150 -14.04 13.04 12.07
N SER A 151 -14.28 14.27 12.54
CA SER A 151 -15.44 15.07 12.18
C SER A 151 -15.64 15.10 10.67
N VAL A 152 -16.88 14.84 10.24
CA VAL A 152 -17.30 14.94 8.83
C VAL A 152 -17.28 16.40 8.35
N LEU A 153 -17.47 17.34 9.28
CA LEU A 153 -17.57 18.77 9.01
C LEU A 153 -16.23 19.51 9.13
N GLY A 154 -15.16 18.83 9.57
CA GLY A 154 -13.83 19.43 9.72
C GLY A 154 -13.18 19.75 8.38
N GLU A 155 -12.30 20.76 8.37
CA GLU A 155 -11.53 21.15 7.19
C GLU A 155 -10.61 20.03 6.69
N GLU A 156 -10.29 20.07 5.40
CA GLU A 156 -9.25 19.22 4.82
C GLU A 156 -7.92 19.51 5.52
N ASN A 157 -7.33 18.50 6.15
CA ASN A 157 -5.92 18.56 6.48
C ASN A 157 -5.14 18.48 5.17
N LYS A 158 -4.86 19.65 4.57
CA LYS A 158 -3.95 19.81 3.45
C LYS A 158 -2.51 19.70 3.96
N VAL A 159 -2.16 18.56 4.53
CA VAL A 159 -0.75 18.23 4.71
C VAL A 159 -0.21 18.05 3.29
N GLY A 160 0.63 18.99 2.86
CA GLY A 160 1.31 18.91 1.57
C GLY A 160 2.10 17.61 1.50
N TRP A 161 2.03 16.92 0.37
CA TRP A 161 2.82 15.72 0.17
C TRP A 161 4.26 16.13 -0.13
N ASP A 162 5.21 15.60 0.62
CA ASP A 162 6.62 15.66 0.23
C ASP A 162 6.83 14.69 -0.95
N MET A 163 6.69 15.24 -2.16
CA MET A 163 6.79 14.47 -3.40
C MET A 163 8.17 13.85 -3.57
N GLY A 164 9.23 14.50 -3.08
CA GLY A 164 10.59 13.94 -3.09
C GLY A 164 10.65 12.67 -2.23
N ARG A 165 10.18 12.75 -0.99
CA ARG A 165 10.14 11.59 -0.09
C ARG A 165 9.22 10.47 -0.60
N LEU A 166 8.09 10.80 -1.24
CA LEU A 166 7.22 9.82 -1.87
C LEU A 166 7.92 9.07 -3.00
N LEU A 167 8.66 9.79 -3.85
CA LEU A 167 9.45 9.18 -4.93
C LEU A 167 10.52 8.26 -4.36
N ASP A 168 11.23 8.71 -3.33
CA ASP A 168 12.32 7.95 -2.70
C ASP A 168 11.84 6.63 -2.10
N VAL A 169 10.79 6.70 -1.29
CA VAL A 169 10.19 5.54 -0.64
C VAL A 169 9.53 4.63 -1.69
N GLY A 170 8.80 5.20 -2.64
CA GLY A 170 8.11 4.45 -3.67
C GLY A 170 9.07 3.68 -4.58
N VAL A 171 10.14 4.33 -5.06
CA VAL A 171 11.14 3.66 -5.92
C VAL A 171 11.79 2.48 -5.20
N ARG A 172 12.21 2.68 -3.95
CA ARG A 172 12.80 1.61 -3.13
C ARG A 172 11.82 0.45 -2.95
N ASP A 173 10.56 0.76 -2.61
CA ASP A 173 9.54 -0.26 -2.38
C ASP A 173 9.17 -0.99 -3.70
N LEU A 174 9.28 -0.35 -4.86
CA LEU A 174 9.09 -0.95 -6.18
C LEU A 174 10.24 -1.88 -6.58
N VAL A 175 11.48 -1.49 -6.32
CA VAL A 175 12.62 -2.37 -6.59
C VAL A 175 12.58 -3.60 -5.69
N ALA A 176 12.24 -3.41 -4.41
CA ALA A 176 11.98 -4.53 -3.51
C ALA A 176 10.87 -5.45 -4.03
N PHE A 177 9.80 -4.90 -4.63
CA PHE A 177 8.72 -5.69 -5.25
C PHE A 177 9.17 -6.55 -6.39
N LEU A 178 10.00 -6.01 -7.28
CA LEU A 178 10.52 -6.74 -8.43
C LEU A 178 11.50 -7.86 -8.01
N GLN A 179 12.06 -7.78 -6.81
CA GLN A 179 13.01 -8.75 -6.26
C GLN A 179 12.35 -9.86 -5.44
N ASP A 180 11.18 -9.60 -4.85
CA ASP A 180 10.44 -10.58 -4.08
C ASP A 180 9.90 -11.71 -4.99
N PRO A 181 10.02 -13.01 -4.64
CA PRO A 181 10.67 -13.59 -3.45
C PRO A 181 12.10 -14.05 -3.64
N ARG A 182 12.66 -13.81 -4.82
CA ARG A 182 13.90 -14.48 -5.28
C ARG A 182 15.17 -13.82 -4.77
N GLY A 183 15.06 -12.74 -3.99
CA GLY A 183 16.17 -12.08 -3.32
C GLY A 183 16.79 -10.94 -4.15
N PRO A 184 17.82 -10.28 -3.61
CA PRO A 184 18.42 -9.11 -4.24
C PRO A 184 19.03 -9.44 -5.60
N LEU A 185 18.97 -8.49 -6.53
CA LEU A 185 19.68 -8.60 -7.80
C LEU A 185 21.20 -8.73 -7.55
N PRO A 186 21.93 -9.51 -8.36
CA PRO A 186 23.37 -9.67 -8.20
C PRO A 186 24.10 -8.33 -8.36
N TYR A 187 25.29 -8.21 -7.77
CA TYR A 187 26.07 -6.96 -7.76
C TYR A 187 25.28 -5.80 -7.12
N ASN A 188 25.60 -4.56 -7.49
CA ASN A 188 24.89 -3.35 -7.02
C ASN A 188 23.62 -3.03 -7.85
N ARG A 189 23.05 -4.01 -8.56
CA ARG A 189 22.00 -3.78 -9.57
C ARG A 189 20.70 -3.25 -8.99
N ALA A 190 20.40 -3.59 -7.74
CA ALA A 190 19.25 -3.04 -7.03
C ALA A 190 19.35 -1.52 -6.92
N HIS A 191 20.50 -1.02 -6.47
CA HIS A 191 20.73 0.40 -6.27
C HIS A 191 20.79 1.17 -7.59
N GLU A 192 21.42 0.58 -8.62
CA GLU A 192 21.43 1.16 -9.97
C GLU A 192 20.01 1.27 -10.55
N LEU A 193 19.16 0.25 -10.34
CA LEU A 193 17.76 0.27 -10.76
C LEU A 193 16.95 1.31 -9.97
N GLU A 194 17.19 1.45 -8.66
CA GLU A 194 16.58 2.51 -7.86
C GLU A 194 16.96 3.89 -8.39
N ALA A 195 18.24 4.17 -8.63
CA ALA A 195 18.70 5.45 -9.18
C ALA A 195 18.07 5.75 -10.55
N TYR A 196 18.04 4.74 -11.43
CA TYR A 196 17.41 4.83 -12.74
C TYR A 196 15.92 5.18 -12.67
N LEU A 197 15.15 4.42 -11.90
CA LEU A 197 13.71 4.62 -11.75
C LEU A 197 13.38 5.96 -11.08
N ARG A 198 14.20 6.38 -10.11
CA ARG A 198 14.08 7.68 -9.45
C ARG A 198 14.22 8.82 -10.45
N SER A 199 15.26 8.83 -11.28
CA SER A 199 15.46 9.88 -12.28
C SER A 199 14.28 9.99 -13.25
N LEU A 200 13.75 8.85 -13.72
CA LEU A 200 12.61 8.83 -14.63
C LEU A 200 11.32 9.33 -13.98
N LEU A 201 11.00 8.84 -12.77
CA LEU A 201 9.79 9.24 -12.07
C LEU A 201 9.86 10.69 -11.61
N GLN A 202 11.03 11.16 -11.17
CA GLN A 202 11.24 12.57 -10.85
C GLN A 202 11.01 13.45 -12.07
N ALA A 203 11.57 13.11 -13.23
CA ALA A 203 11.32 13.85 -14.47
C ALA A 203 9.84 13.83 -14.92
N ALA A 204 9.11 12.76 -14.61
CA ALA A 204 7.69 12.63 -14.96
C ALA A 204 6.75 13.37 -14.00
N VAL A 205 7.14 13.50 -12.72
CA VAL A 205 6.32 14.06 -11.65
C VAL A 205 6.66 15.52 -11.37
N CYS A 206 7.95 15.85 -11.36
CA CYS A 206 8.46 17.20 -11.19
C CYS A 206 8.52 17.85 -12.57
N ASN A 207 7.64 18.83 -12.80
CA ASN A 207 7.61 19.58 -14.06
C ASN A 207 8.70 20.67 -14.03
N ASP A 208 9.97 20.24 -14.05
CA ASP A 208 11.15 21.09 -13.94
C ASP A 208 12.08 20.97 -15.16
N ALA A 209 13.03 21.91 -15.26
CA ALA A 209 14.02 21.95 -16.35
C ALA A 209 14.92 20.70 -16.39
N GLY A 210 15.01 19.94 -15.30
CA GLY A 210 15.73 18.66 -15.23
C GLY A 210 15.01 17.58 -16.03
N GLY A 211 13.68 17.54 -15.97
CA GLY A 211 12.84 16.61 -16.75
C GLY A 211 12.96 16.83 -18.26
N ASP A 212 12.85 18.09 -18.70
CA ASP A 212 13.01 18.46 -20.12
C ASP A 212 14.40 18.08 -20.66
N SER A 213 15.45 18.30 -19.86
CA SER A 213 16.82 17.91 -20.20
C SER A 213 16.98 16.39 -20.29
N LEU A 214 16.29 15.61 -19.46
CA LEU A 214 16.33 14.15 -19.52
C LEU A 214 15.66 13.62 -20.77
N HIS A 215 14.50 14.16 -21.10
CA HIS A 215 13.78 13.80 -22.32
C HIS A 215 14.62 14.05 -23.58
N ALA A 216 15.21 15.24 -23.69
CA ALA A 216 16.06 15.61 -24.83
C ALA A 216 17.28 14.69 -24.97
N MET A 217 17.94 14.36 -23.86
CA MET A 217 19.08 13.44 -23.85
C MET A 217 18.69 12.04 -24.36
N ILE A 218 17.59 11.46 -23.84
CA ILE A 218 17.10 10.14 -24.28
C ILE A 218 16.83 10.15 -25.78
N GLN A 219 16.12 11.17 -26.28
CA GLN A 219 15.82 11.27 -27.71
C GLN A 219 17.07 11.39 -28.58
N THR A 220 18.04 12.23 -28.19
CA THR A 220 19.30 12.38 -28.94
C THR A 220 20.06 11.07 -29.04
N ARG A 221 20.13 10.31 -27.94
CA ARG A 221 20.81 9.00 -27.90
C ARG A 221 20.14 7.99 -28.83
N LEU A 222 18.82 7.85 -28.75
CA LEU A 222 18.05 6.90 -29.58
C LEU A 222 18.11 7.24 -31.08
N LYS A 223 18.29 8.51 -31.44
CA LYS A 223 18.46 8.94 -32.84
C LYS A 223 19.89 8.76 -33.36
N GLY A 224 20.89 8.75 -32.48
CA GLY A 224 22.31 8.77 -32.85
C GLY A 224 22.96 7.39 -33.04
N ALA A 225 22.33 6.30 -32.60
CA ALA A 225 22.89 4.95 -32.67
C ALA A 225 21.79 3.87 -32.70
N PRO A 226 22.10 2.63 -33.13
CA PRO A 226 21.15 1.52 -33.10
C PRO A 226 20.57 1.28 -31.70
N PHE A 227 19.29 0.94 -31.65
CA PHE A 227 18.55 0.75 -30.39
C PHE A 227 19.22 -0.28 -29.46
N SER A 228 19.58 -1.46 -30.00
CA SER A 228 20.24 -2.54 -29.26
C SER A 228 21.55 -2.11 -28.57
N GLU A 229 22.27 -1.17 -29.16
CA GLU A 229 23.56 -0.66 -28.66
C GLU A 229 23.42 0.54 -27.71
N THR A 230 22.21 1.09 -27.60
CA THR A 230 21.95 2.35 -26.89
C THR A 230 21.20 2.14 -25.58
N VAL A 231 20.24 1.21 -25.55
CA VAL A 231 19.33 1.02 -24.40
C VAL A 231 20.08 0.69 -23.10
N HIS A 232 21.07 -0.20 -23.16
CA HIS A 232 21.83 -0.58 -21.97
C HIS A 232 22.72 0.56 -21.45
N LYS A 233 23.17 1.47 -22.32
CA LYS A 233 23.96 2.65 -21.93
C LYS A 233 23.09 3.70 -21.27
N LEU A 234 21.87 3.90 -21.79
CA LEU A 234 20.87 4.79 -21.21
C LEU A 234 20.54 4.44 -19.76
N PHE A 235 20.51 3.15 -19.40
CA PHE A 235 20.31 2.72 -18.02
C PHE A 235 21.30 3.39 -17.06
N TYR A 236 22.60 3.38 -17.40
CA TYR A 236 23.64 4.00 -16.56
C TYR A 236 23.60 5.53 -16.61
N GLU A 237 23.49 6.11 -17.81
CA GLU A 237 23.46 7.59 -17.99
C GLU A 237 22.28 8.24 -17.24
N ILE A 238 21.11 7.58 -17.22
CA ILE A 238 19.92 8.05 -16.50
C ILE A 238 20.11 7.88 -14.97
N GLY A 239 20.69 6.76 -14.54
CA GLY A 239 20.97 6.51 -13.12
C GLY A 239 21.97 7.49 -12.52
N GLU A 240 23.05 7.80 -13.23
CA GLU A 240 24.10 8.73 -12.76
C GLU A 240 23.58 10.16 -12.57
N ARG A 241 22.59 10.60 -13.36
CA ARG A 241 21.93 11.90 -13.18
C ARG A 241 21.21 12.04 -11.84
N ALA A 242 20.78 10.94 -11.21
CA ALA A 242 20.15 10.98 -9.88
C ALA A 242 21.10 11.56 -8.82
N HIS A 243 22.41 11.40 -8.98
CA HIS A 243 23.43 11.88 -8.04
C HIS A 243 23.81 13.35 -8.24
N LEU A 244 23.39 13.96 -9.36
CA LEU A 244 23.72 15.35 -9.72
C LEU A 244 22.60 16.34 -9.39
N LEU A 245 21.41 15.86 -9.02
CA LEU A 245 20.31 16.69 -8.56
C LEU A 245 20.48 16.96 -7.06
N PRO A 246 20.44 18.23 -6.59
CA PRO A 246 20.57 18.52 -5.17
C PRO A 246 19.46 17.83 -4.39
N ALA A 247 19.80 17.29 -3.21
CA ALA A 247 18.80 16.77 -2.29
C ALA A 247 17.73 17.85 -2.03
N PRO A 248 16.43 17.49 -1.99
CA PRO A 248 15.40 18.47 -1.71
C PRO A 248 15.68 19.14 -0.36
N ALA A 249 15.67 20.47 -0.35
CA ALA A 249 15.87 21.23 0.88
C ALA A 249 14.82 20.80 1.91
N ALA A 250 15.27 20.39 3.10
CA ALA A 250 14.38 20.07 4.20
C ALA A 250 13.54 21.31 4.55
N SER A 251 12.22 21.23 4.31
CA SER A 251 11.22 22.22 4.74
C SER A 251 10.35 21.63 5.84
#